data_AF-A0A436RTA9-F1
#
_entry.id   AF-A0A436RTA9-F1
#
_cell.length_a   1.000
_cell.length_b   1.000
_cell.length_c   1.000
_cell.angle_alpha   90.00
_cell.angle_beta   90.00
_cell.angle_gamma   90.00
#
_symmetry.space_group_name_H-M   'P 1'
#
loop_
_entity.id
_entity.type
_entity.pdbx_description
1 polymer ?
#
loop_
_entity_poly.entity_id
_entity_poly.type
_entity_poly.pdbx_seq_one_letter_code
_entity_poly.pdbx_strand_id
1 'polypeptide(L)' 'MNYARMLIEKEAPEEYGYDRIRYNLSESSIADQKLSDIGLTLPNLTLFYGEHRGDKDLRALIAAQDNGLSHADVLVTAG' A
#
# COMPACT_ATOMS: atom_id res chain seq x y z
N MET A 1 -1.72 -6.10 -27.86
CA MET A 1 -1.10 -5.12 -26.95
C MET A 1 0.37 -5.47 -26.79
N ASN A 2 1.25 -4.47 -26.68
CA ASN A 2 2.69 -4.64 -26.59
C ASN A 2 3.21 -4.05 -25.27
N TYR A 3 2.78 -4.64 -24.15
CA TYR A 3 3.23 -4.23 -22.82
C TYR A 3 4.56 -4.90 -22.52
N ALA A 4 5.64 -4.14 -22.64
CA ALA A 4 6.97 -4.57 -22.23
C ALA A 4 7.23 -4.09 -20.80
N ARG A 5 7.92 -4.93 -20.02
CA ARG A 5 8.34 -4.61 -18.64
C ARG A 5 9.17 -3.33 -18.62
N MET A 6 8.83 -2.41 -17.73
CA MET A 6 9.58 -1.16 -17.54
C MET A 6 10.95 -1.46 -16.90
N LEU A 7 11.95 -0.63 -17.20
CA LEU A 7 13.28 -0.79 -16.60
C LEU A 7 13.24 -0.60 -15.08
N ILE A 8 12.43 0.36 -14.61
CA ILE A 8 12.27 0.62 -13.17
C ILE A 8 11.74 -0.61 -12.42
N GLU A 9 10.88 -1.42 -13.04
CA GLU A 9 10.39 -2.67 -12.44
C GLU A 9 11.50 -3.74 -12.38
N LYS A 10 12.44 -3.76 -13.33
CA LYS A 10 13.57 -4.71 -13.33
C LYS A 10 14.62 -4.38 -12.28
N GLU A 11 14.78 -3.09 -12.03
CA GLU A 11 15.81 -2.54 -11.14
C GLU A 11 15.26 -2.27 -9.73
N ALA A 12 13.96 -2.48 -9.52
CA ALA A 12 13.29 -2.30 -8.23
C ALA A 12 13.88 -3.25 -7.16
N PRO A 13 14.02 -2.80 -5.90
CA PRO A 13 14.54 -3.63 -4.80
C PRO A 13 13.81 -4.96 -4.60
N GLU A 14 12.50 -5.00 -4.84
CA GLU A 14 11.64 -6.17 -4.72
C GLU A 14 12.04 -7.28 -5.69
N GLU A 15 12.60 -6.89 -6.85
CA GLU A 15 12.96 -7.80 -7.93
C GLU A 15 14.47 -8.05 -7.98
N TYR A 16 15.29 -7.03 -7.73
CA TYR A 16 16.75 -7.13 -7.76
C TYR A 16 17.33 -7.69 -6.44
N GLY A 17 16.63 -7.46 -5.33
CA GLY A 17 17.04 -7.83 -3.97
C GLY A 17 17.46 -6.60 -3.15
N TYR A 18 16.76 -6.39 -2.03
CA TYR A 18 17.05 -5.34 -1.06
C TYR A 18 18.48 -5.39 -0.50
N ASP A 19 19.03 -6.60 -0.33
CA ASP A 19 20.38 -6.85 0.17
C ASP A 19 21.49 -6.42 -0.80
N ARG A 20 21.16 -6.26 -2.09
CA ARG A 20 22.12 -5.87 -3.13
C ARG A 20 22.19 -4.36 -3.34
N ILE A 21 21.24 -3.60 -2.81
CA ILE A 21 21.16 -2.15 -2.97
C ILE A 21 21.66 -1.49 -1.68
N ARG A 22 22.90 -0.99 -1.71
CA ARG A 22 23.52 -0.34 -0.54
C ARG A 22 22.84 0.97 -0.13
N TYR A 23 22.35 1.72 -1.11
CA TYR A 23 21.66 2.99 -0.91
C TYR A 23 20.43 3.03 -1.83
N ASN A 24 19.26 2.74 -1.27
CA ASN A 24 18.00 2.82 -2.00
C ASN A 24 17.49 4.27 -1.94
N LEU A 25 17.33 4.91 -3.11
CA LEU A 25 16.80 6.27 -3.25
C LEU A 25 15.55 6.32 -4.14
N SER A 26 15.05 5.17 -4.61
CA SER A 26 13.95 5.09 -5.58
C SER A 26 12.57 5.16 -4.94
N GLU A 27 12.47 5.01 -3.61
CA GLU A 27 11.19 4.97 -2.90
C GLU A 27 11.29 5.58 -1.50
N SER A 28 10.15 5.67 -0.79
CA SER A 28 10.03 6.21 0.57
C SER A 28 10.93 5.54 1.63
N SER A 29 11.74 4.55 1.25
CA SER A 29 12.75 3.87 2.07
C SER A 29 12.16 3.28 3.35
N ILE A 30 10.88 2.93 3.31
CA ILE A 30 10.21 2.17 4.35
C ILE A 30 10.42 0.69 4.03
N ALA A 31 11.20 0.02 4.87
CA ALA A 31 11.33 -1.43 4.80
C ALA A 31 10.03 -2.11 5.23
N ASP A 32 9.85 -3.38 4.84
CA ASP A 32 8.76 -4.21 5.31
C ASP A 32 8.63 -4.17 6.84
N GLN A 33 7.41 -3.98 7.34
CA GLN A 33 7.11 -3.93 8.76
C GLN A 33 6.19 -5.07 9.17
N LYS A 34 6.37 -5.57 10.38
CA LYS A 34 5.42 -6.52 10.99
C LYS A 34 4.28 -5.75 11.64
N LEU A 35 3.09 -6.35 11.69
CA LEU A 35 1.97 -5.80 12.48
C LEU A 35 2.36 -5.56 13.94
N SER A 36 3.21 -6.43 14.50
CA SER A 36 3.73 -6.27 15.87
C SER A 36 4.55 -5.00 16.06
N ASP A 37 5.24 -4.53 15.01
CA ASP A 37 6.12 -3.37 15.10
C ASP A 37 5.31 -2.07 15.25
N ILE A 38 4.04 -2.09 14.81
CA ILE A 38 3.05 -1.02 15.00
C ILE A 38 2.03 -1.32 16.12
N GLY A 39 2.32 -2.31 16.98
CA GLY A 39 1.50 -2.62 18.14
C GLY A 39 0.17 -3.33 17.83
N LEU A 40 0.06 -4.00 16.68
CA LEU A 40 -1.13 -4.72 16.27
C LEU A 40 -0.92 -6.25 16.30
N THR A 41 -1.97 -6.97 16.69
CA THR A 41 -2.06 -8.42 16.59
C THR A 41 -3.29 -8.79 15.77
N LEU A 42 -3.20 -9.85 14.97
CA LEU A 42 -4.33 -10.34 14.18
C LEU A 42 -5.05 -11.46 14.95
N PRO A 43 -6.25 -11.22 15.49
CA PRO A 43 -7.04 -12.25 16.18
C PRO A 43 -7.69 -13.21 15.17
N ASN A 44 -8.54 -14.12 15.67
CA ASN A 44 -9.38 -14.95 14.82
C ASN A 44 -10.43 -14.10 14.09
N LEU A 45 -10.05 -13.59 12.91
CA LEU A 45 -10.81 -12.62 12.13
C LEU A 45 -11.53 -13.31 10.96
N THR A 46 -12.81 -12.98 10.79
CA THR A 46 -13.57 -13.40 9.59
C THR A 46 -13.12 -12.60 8.38
N LEU A 47 -12.63 -13.30 7.35
CA LEU A 47 -12.31 -12.71 6.05
C LEU A 47 -13.56 -12.69 5.18
N PHE A 48 -14.37 -11.64 5.32
CA PHE A 48 -15.57 -11.46 4.52
C PHE A 48 -15.31 -10.57 3.30
N TYR A 49 -16.07 -10.80 2.24
CA TYR A 49 -16.04 -9.98 1.04
C TYR A 49 -16.86 -8.71 1.27
N GLY A 50 -16.18 -7.59 1.45
CA GLY A 50 -16.77 -6.30 1.80
C GLY A 50 -17.20 -5.43 0.61
N GLU A 51 -17.40 -4.14 0.87
CA GLU A 51 -17.75 -3.14 -0.16
C GLU A 51 -16.61 -2.98 -1.17
N HIS A 52 -16.93 -3.07 -2.47
CA HIS A 52 -15.95 -2.95 -3.55
C HIS A 52 -15.21 -1.60 -3.59
N ARG A 53 -15.79 -0.55 -3.00
CA ARG A 53 -15.16 0.77 -2.93
C ARG A 53 -14.12 0.88 -1.80
N GLY A 54 -14.09 -0.11 -0.92
CA GLY A 54 -13.34 -0.07 0.34
C GLY A 54 -14.22 0.34 1.53
N ASP A 55 -13.75 -0.03 2.72
CA ASP A 55 -14.41 0.27 3.99
C ASP A 55 -14.71 1.77 4.15
N LYS A 56 -15.89 2.10 4.68
CA LYS A 56 -16.36 3.48 4.79
C LYS A 56 -15.52 4.30 5.77
N ASP A 57 -15.14 3.71 6.89
CA ASP A 57 -14.39 4.42 7.93
C ASP A 57 -12.94 4.63 7.47
N LEU A 58 -12.35 3.65 6.78
CA LEU A 58 -11.07 3.83 6.10
C LEU A 58 -11.11 5.00 5.10
N ARG A 59 -12.13 5.05 4.23
CA ARG A 59 -12.28 6.14 3.26
C ARG A 59 -12.46 7.50 3.93
N ALA A 60 -13.15 7.57 5.06
CA ALA A 60 -13.29 8.80 5.83
C ALA A 60 -11.95 9.27 6.42
N LEU A 61 -11.13 8.34 6.93
CA LEU A 61 -9.78 8.65 7.43
C LEU A 61 -8.86 9.16 6.31
N ILE A 62 -8.94 8.60 5.10
CA ILE A 62 -8.18 9.07 3.94
C ILE A 62 -8.63 10.48 3.53
N ALA A 63 -9.94 10.71 3.38
CA ALA A 63 -10.48 12.01 2.99
C ALA A 63 -10.12 13.13 3.99
N ALA A 64 -10.03 12.80 5.28
CA ALA A 64 -9.65 13.75 6.33
C ALA A 64 -8.20 14.27 6.25
N GLN A 65 -7.35 13.70 5.37
CA GLN A 65 -5.98 14.19 5.15
C GLN A 65 -5.92 15.46 4.30
N ASP A 66 -7.02 15.86 3.66
CA ASP A 66 -7.11 17.09 2.87
C ASP A 66 -8.44 17.83 3.09
N ASN A 67 -8.47 19.12 2.82
CA ASN A 67 -9.64 19.96 2.96
C ASN A 67 -10.57 19.82 1.74
N GLY A 68 -11.87 19.75 1.99
CA GLY A 68 -12.89 19.74 0.93
C GLY A 68 -13.12 18.39 0.27
N LEU A 69 -12.49 17.32 0.77
CA LEU A 69 -12.77 15.94 0.35
C LEU A 69 -13.76 15.25 1.29
N SER A 70 -14.53 14.32 0.73
CA SER A 70 -15.40 13.41 1.47
C SER A 70 -15.05 11.95 1.18
N HIS A 71 -15.56 11.02 1.99
CA HIS A 71 -15.38 9.59 1.74
C HIS A 71 -15.98 9.11 0.41
N ALA A 72 -16.86 9.91 -0.22
CA ALA A 72 -17.43 9.61 -1.53
C ALA A 72 -16.41 9.83 -2.66
N ASP A 73 -15.42 10.70 -2.43
CA ASP A 73 -14.35 11.03 -3.38
C ASP A 73 -13.18 10.03 -3.35
N VAL A 74 -13.24 9.06 -2.43
CA VAL A 74 -12.20 8.02 -2.25
C VAL A 74 -12.67 6.68 -2.82
N LEU A 75 -11.77 6.03 -3.58
CA LEU A 75 -11.88 4.64 -4.03
C LEU A 75 -10.60 3.90 -3.62
N VAL A 76 -10.74 2.83 -2.84
CA VAL A 76 -9.60 2.00 -2.43
C VAL A 76 -9.22 1.06 -3.58
N THR A 77 -7.92 0.99 -3.87
CA THR A 77 -7.33 0.07 -4.87
C THR A 77 -6.20 -0.73 -4.26
N ALA A 78 -5.79 -1.81 -4.93
CA ALA A 78 -4.50 -2.42 -4.63
C ALA A 78 -3.40 -1.43 -5.02
N GLY A 79 -2.62 -0.98 -4.03
CA GLY A 79 -1.46 -0.12 -4.21
C GLY A 79 -0.34 -0.84 -4.96
#